data_AF-A0A7K3XMR8-F1
#
_entry.id   AF-A0A7K3XMR8-F1
#
_cell.length_a   1.000
_cell.length_b   1.000
_cell.length_c   1.000
_cell.angle_alpha   90.00
_cell.angle_beta   90.00
_cell.angle_gamma   90.00
#
_symmetry.space_group_name_H-M   'P 1'
#
loop_
_entity.id
_entity.type
_entity.pdbx_description
1 polymer ?
#
loop_
_entity_poly.entity_id
_entity_poly.type
_entity_poly.pdbx_seq_one_letter_code
_entity_poly.pdbx_strand_id
1 'polypeptide(L)'
;MNELNKQRSFIFWQKWLFYSSLLFGLFGIVFAIYGANPLFTPYNKALASIFWQVSEIPPEVEPFRAFIWGPLGGTIACCYILLAYIAWIPFRKKEIWARNAILVAFGTWILLDSAICIYYGAYFQIYIINAFSFLQKALPIIFTWKDFKQQTI
;
A
#
# COMPACT_ATOMS: atom_id res chain seq x y z
N MET A 1 15.77 -18.84 20.23
CA MET A 1 14.45 -18.24 20.54
C MET A 1 13.48 -19.37 20.86
N ASN A 2 12.84 -19.37 22.03
CA ASN A 2 11.88 -20.42 22.38
C ASN A 2 10.61 -20.32 21.50
N GLU A 3 9.80 -21.38 21.45
CA GLU A 3 8.60 -21.45 20.60
C GLU A 3 7.56 -20.37 20.94
N LEU A 4 7.43 -20.01 22.22
CA LEU A 4 6.56 -18.93 22.67
C LEU A 4 6.93 -17.58 22.02
N ASN A 5 8.22 -17.26 21.96
CA ASN A 5 8.72 -16.02 21.36
C ASN A 5 8.53 -16.00 19.83
N LYS A 6 8.67 -17.15 19.15
CA LYS A 6 8.35 -17.28 17.72
C LYS A 6 6.87 -17.01 17.46
N GLN A 7 5.99 -17.62 18.24
CA GLN A 7 4.56 -17.42 18.12
C GLN A 7 4.15 -15.96 18.40
N ARG A 8 4.72 -15.33 19.43
CA ARG A 8 4.49 -13.90 19.73
C ARG A 8 4.95 -13.00 18.59
N SER A 9 6.14 -13.24 18.05
CA SER A 9 6.68 -12.51 16.89
C SER A 9 5.75 -12.63 15.68
N PHE A 10 5.32 -13.86 15.35
CA PHE A 10 4.40 -14.09 14.23
C PHE A 10 3.07 -13.34 14.40
N ILE A 11 2.46 -13.43 15.59
CA ILE A 11 1.21 -12.73 15.89
C ILE A 11 1.39 -11.20 15.80
N PHE A 12 2.53 -10.67 16.24
CA PHE A 12 2.83 -9.25 16.11
C PHE A 12 2.82 -8.83 14.64
N TRP A 13 3.54 -9.54 13.76
CA TRP A 13 3.62 -9.21 12.34
C TRP A 13 2.29 -9.42 11.59
N GLN A 14 1.52 -10.44 11.97
CA GLN A 14 0.17 -10.66 11.45
C GLN A 14 -0.76 -9.51 11.84
N LYS A 15 -0.75 -9.08 13.11
CA LYS A 15 -1.55 -7.94 13.60
C LYS A 15 -1.10 -6.62 12.97
N TRP A 16 0.21 -6.41 12.84
CA TRP A 16 0.79 -5.27 12.14
C TRP A 16 0.19 -5.19 10.73
N LEU A 17 0.30 -6.27 9.95
CA LEU A 17 -0.23 -6.31 8.59
C LEU A 17 -1.74 -6.06 8.56
N PHE A 18 -2.51 -6.65 9.47
CA PHE A 18 -3.95 -6.46 9.56
C PHE A 18 -4.35 -5.00 9.86
N TYR A 19 -3.89 -4.43 10.97
CA TYR A 19 -4.31 -3.11 11.41
C TYR A 19 -3.77 -2.00 10.51
N SER A 20 -2.53 -2.12 10.04
CA SER A 20 -2.00 -1.16 9.07
C SER A 20 -2.79 -1.21 7.76
N SER A 21 -3.20 -2.39 7.29
CA SER A 21 -4.05 -2.49 6.09
C SER A 21 -5.41 -1.85 6.28
N LEU A 22 -6.06 -2.02 7.43
CA LEU A 22 -7.31 -1.30 7.72
C LEU A 22 -7.10 0.22 7.71
N LEU A 23 -6.00 0.71 8.28
CA LEU A 23 -5.65 2.13 8.27
C LEU A 23 -5.46 2.65 6.84
N PHE A 24 -4.71 1.96 5.97
CA PHE A 24 -4.56 2.35 4.57
C PHE A 24 -5.86 2.23 3.77
N GLY A 25 -6.70 1.25 4.11
CA GLY A 25 -8.05 1.13 3.55
C GLY A 25 -8.86 2.39 3.82
N LEU A 26 -8.84 2.86 5.07
CA LEU A 26 -9.48 4.12 5.47
C LEU A 26 -8.86 5.34 4.75
N PHE A 27 -7.53 5.41 4.64
CA PHE A 27 -6.87 6.46 3.85
C PHE A 27 -7.33 6.45 2.40
N GLY A 28 -7.50 5.28 1.77
CA GLY A 28 -8.04 5.15 0.42
C GLY A 28 -9.45 5.72 0.30
N ILE A 29 -10.33 5.45 1.27
CA ILE A 29 -11.69 6.01 1.32
C ILE A 29 -11.65 7.53 1.43
N VAL A 30 -10.84 8.07 2.35
CA VAL A 30 -10.66 9.53 2.51
C VAL A 30 -10.11 10.15 1.22
N PHE A 31 -9.15 9.50 0.59
CA PHE A 31 -8.55 9.98 -0.65
C PHE A 31 -9.55 9.97 -1.83
N ALA A 32 -10.43 8.96 -1.90
CA ALA A 32 -11.44 8.85 -2.94
C ALA A 32 -12.51 9.95 -2.85
N ILE A 33 -12.94 10.29 -1.62
CA ILE A 33 -14.07 11.20 -1.38
C ILE A 33 -13.58 12.64 -1.16
N TYR A 34 -12.42 12.79 -0.55
CA TYR A 34 -11.88 14.08 -0.10
C TYR A 34 -10.37 14.16 -0.30
N GLY A 35 -9.88 13.82 -1.49
CA GLY A 35 -8.46 13.95 -1.79
C GLY A 35 -7.97 15.41 -1.77
N ALA A 36 -8.86 16.40 -1.98
CA ALA A 36 -8.49 17.83 -2.09
C ALA A 36 -8.37 18.50 -0.72
N ASN A 37 -7.83 17.75 0.24
CA ASN A 37 -7.70 18.19 1.60
C ASN A 37 -6.29 18.74 1.90
N PRO A 38 -6.12 19.53 2.97
CA PRO A 38 -4.83 20.14 3.31
C PRO A 38 -3.68 19.15 3.54
N LEU A 39 -3.96 17.88 3.88
CA LEU A 39 -2.92 16.85 4.08
C LEU A 39 -2.23 16.51 2.77
N PHE A 40 -2.93 16.62 1.64
CA PHE A 40 -2.39 16.32 0.32
C PHE A 40 -1.82 17.55 -0.41
N THR A 41 -1.85 18.74 0.21
CA THR A 41 -1.27 19.95 -0.39
C THR A 41 0.19 19.80 -0.82
N PRO A 42 1.11 19.22 -0.01
CA PRO A 42 2.49 19.01 -0.46
C PRO A 42 2.59 18.10 -1.69
N TYR A 43 1.75 17.06 -1.73
CA TYR A 43 1.66 16.13 -2.86
C TYR A 43 1.18 16.86 -4.13
N ASN A 44 0.14 17.69 -4.01
CA ASN A 44 -0.40 18.47 -5.12
C ASN A 44 0.62 19.46 -5.68
N LYS A 45 1.39 20.13 -4.81
CA LYS A 45 2.45 21.05 -5.23
C LYS A 45 3.56 20.33 -5.99
N ALA A 46 3.95 19.13 -5.54
CA ALA A 46 4.93 18.32 -6.25
C ALA A 46 4.43 17.93 -7.65
N LEU A 47 3.17 17.50 -7.77
CA LEU A 47 2.56 17.19 -9.07
C LEU A 47 2.45 18.44 -9.97
N ALA A 48 2.02 19.57 -9.43
CA ALA A 48 1.94 20.84 -10.16
C ALA A 48 3.30 21.23 -10.75
N SER A 49 4.36 21.09 -9.96
CA SER A 49 5.73 21.40 -10.39
C SER A 49 6.21 20.45 -11.49
N ILE A 50 5.92 19.16 -11.40
CA ILE A 50 6.39 18.16 -12.38
C ILE A 50 5.65 18.30 -13.72
N PHE A 51 4.31 18.32 -13.67
CA PHE A 51 3.49 18.20 -14.88
C PHE A 51 3.15 19.53 -15.54
N TRP A 52 3.13 20.63 -14.78
CA TRP A 52 2.73 21.95 -15.28
C TRP A 52 3.77 23.04 -15.02
N GLN A 53 4.87 22.76 -14.32
CA GLN A 53 5.93 23.73 -13.99
C GLN A 53 5.40 24.98 -13.26
N VAL A 54 4.35 24.79 -12.45
CA VAL A 54 3.70 25.84 -11.65
C VAL A 54 3.59 25.40 -10.18
N SER A 55 3.27 26.34 -9.29
CA SER A 55 3.18 26.09 -7.85
C SER A 55 1.89 25.37 -7.43
N GLU A 56 0.83 25.48 -8.23
CA GLU A 56 -0.49 24.94 -7.91
C GLU A 56 -1.10 24.31 -9.17
N ILE A 57 -1.97 23.32 -8.97
CA ILE A 57 -2.60 22.61 -10.07
C ILE A 57 -3.55 23.57 -10.80
N PRO A 58 -3.46 23.70 -12.13
CA PRO A 58 -4.30 24.64 -12.87
C PRO A 58 -5.81 24.36 -12.68
N PRO A 59 -6.66 25.40 -12.53
CA PRO A 59 -8.09 25.21 -12.31
C PRO A 59 -8.78 24.39 -13.41
N GLU A 60 -8.31 24.49 -14.65
CA GLU A 60 -8.89 23.79 -15.80
C GLU A 60 -8.76 22.26 -15.74
N VAL A 61 -7.78 21.72 -15.01
CA VAL A 61 -7.58 20.27 -14.86
C VAL A 61 -8.18 19.72 -13.56
N GLU A 62 -8.70 20.58 -12.70
CA GLU A 62 -9.24 20.20 -11.38
C GLU A 62 -10.37 19.16 -11.47
N PRO A 63 -11.36 19.26 -12.38
CA PRO A 63 -12.40 18.23 -12.49
C PRO A 63 -11.83 16.86 -12.88
N PHE A 64 -10.86 16.83 -13.80
CA PHE A 64 -10.20 15.59 -14.20
C PHE A 64 -9.39 15.01 -13.05
N ARG A 65 -8.65 15.84 -12.31
CA ARG A 65 -7.88 15.41 -11.16
C ARG A 65 -8.77 14.83 -10.05
N ALA A 66 -9.87 15.52 -9.73
CA ALA A 66 -10.84 15.04 -8.74
C ALA A 66 -11.46 13.70 -9.18
N PHE A 67 -11.78 13.56 -10.47
CA PHE A 67 -12.21 12.29 -11.04
C PHE A 67 -11.15 11.19 -10.84
N ILE A 68 -9.87 11.43 -11.16
CA ILE A 68 -8.81 10.42 -11.00
C ILE A 68 -8.65 9.95 -9.54
N TRP A 69 -8.80 10.86 -8.58
CA TRP A 69 -8.68 10.52 -7.16
C TRP A 69 -9.76 9.58 -6.65
N GLY A 70 -10.98 9.66 -7.17
CA GLY A 70 -12.07 8.76 -6.80
C GLY A 70 -11.71 7.28 -7.00
N PRO A 71 -11.48 6.80 -8.24
CA PRO A 71 -11.07 5.44 -8.54
C PRO A 71 -9.70 5.08 -7.92
N LEU A 72 -8.74 6.00 -7.85
CA LEU A 72 -7.45 5.72 -7.22
C LEU A 72 -7.61 5.44 -5.72
N GLY A 73 -8.36 6.27 -5.00
CA GLY A 73 -8.67 6.02 -3.60
C GLY A 73 -9.52 4.76 -3.40
N GLY A 74 -10.49 4.52 -4.28
CA GLY A 74 -11.33 3.32 -4.26
C GLY A 74 -10.52 2.03 -4.46
N THR A 75 -9.56 2.03 -5.38
CA THR A 75 -8.66 0.88 -5.59
C THR A 75 -7.71 0.68 -4.41
N ILE A 76 -7.16 1.76 -3.82
CA ILE A 76 -6.39 1.68 -2.56
C ILE A 76 -7.25 1.06 -1.46
N ALA A 77 -8.46 1.58 -1.23
CA ALA A 77 -9.38 1.10 -0.21
C ALA A 77 -9.67 -0.40 -0.39
N CYS A 78 -10.07 -0.80 -1.59
CA CYS A 78 -10.37 -2.19 -1.94
C CYS A 78 -9.17 -3.12 -1.69
N CYS A 79 -8.00 -2.79 -2.23
CA CYS A 79 -6.80 -3.61 -2.11
C CYS A 79 -6.36 -3.81 -0.65
N TYR A 80 -6.44 -2.77 0.16
CA TYR A 80 -6.03 -2.85 1.56
C TYR A 80 -7.08 -3.49 2.47
N ILE A 81 -8.37 -3.33 2.19
CA ILE A 81 -9.42 -4.10 2.88
C ILE A 81 -9.26 -5.58 2.56
N LEU A 82 -9.03 -5.94 1.29
CA LEU A 82 -8.75 -7.32 0.89
C LEU A 82 -7.51 -7.87 1.60
N LEU A 83 -6.42 -7.09 1.66
CA LEU A 83 -5.22 -7.46 2.40
C LEU A 83 -5.50 -7.67 3.88
N ALA A 84 -6.35 -6.87 4.51
CA ALA A 84 -6.75 -7.08 5.90
C ALA A 84 -7.45 -8.44 6.07
N TYR A 85 -8.37 -8.82 5.19
CA TYR A 85 -9.00 -10.14 5.24
C TYR A 85 -8.00 -11.29 5.02
N ILE A 86 -7.07 -11.14 4.07
CA ILE A 86 -5.97 -12.10 3.86
C ILE A 86 -5.10 -12.20 5.11
N ALA A 87 -4.75 -11.08 5.74
CA ALA A 87 -3.97 -11.03 6.97
C ALA A 87 -4.71 -11.70 8.14
N TRP A 88 -6.03 -11.52 8.24
CA TRP A 88 -6.84 -11.99 9.36
C TRP A 88 -6.96 -13.51 9.42
N ILE A 89 -7.24 -14.14 8.27
CA ILE A 89 -7.57 -15.58 8.22
C ILE A 89 -6.42 -16.37 7.59
N PRO A 90 -6.19 -16.36 6.26
CA PRO A 90 -5.28 -17.31 5.64
C PRO A 90 -3.81 -17.04 5.98
N PHE A 91 -3.39 -15.77 6.12
CA PHE A 91 -2.05 -15.45 6.60
C PHE A 91 -1.85 -15.92 8.04
N ARG A 92 -2.84 -15.70 8.92
CA ARG A 92 -2.81 -16.18 10.32
C ARG A 92 -2.77 -17.71 10.41
N LYS A 93 -3.43 -18.41 9.49
CA LYS A 93 -3.36 -19.87 9.32
C LYS A 93 -2.07 -20.36 8.66
N LYS A 94 -1.15 -19.45 8.31
CA LYS A 94 0.14 -19.75 7.69
C LYS A 94 -0.01 -20.42 6.31
N GLU A 95 -1.07 -20.09 5.59
CA GLU A 95 -1.32 -20.62 4.25
C GLU A 95 -0.34 -19.98 3.24
N ILE A 96 0.41 -20.80 2.51
CA ILE A 96 1.47 -20.32 1.59
C ILE A 96 0.91 -19.40 0.51
N TRP A 97 -0.29 -19.72 -0.01
CA TRP A 97 -0.91 -18.90 -1.05
C TRP A 97 -1.16 -17.47 -0.58
N ALA A 98 -1.48 -17.25 0.71
CA ALA A 98 -1.69 -15.90 1.25
C ALA A 98 -0.39 -15.10 1.21
N ARG A 99 0.72 -15.68 1.66
CA ARG A 99 2.05 -15.05 1.57
C ARG A 99 2.41 -14.74 0.11
N ASN A 100 2.22 -15.70 -0.78
CA ASN A 100 2.56 -15.55 -2.20
C ASN A 100 1.67 -14.51 -2.89
N ALA A 101 0.37 -14.46 -2.58
CA ALA A 101 -0.56 -13.47 -3.10
C ALA A 101 -0.13 -12.05 -2.72
N ILE A 102 0.28 -11.84 -1.46
CA ILE A 102 0.81 -10.54 -1.01
C ILE A 102 2.09 -10.20 -1.77
N LEU A 103 3.06 -11.12 -1.84
CA LEU A 103 4.32 -10.89 -2.55
C LEU A 103 4.13 -10.53 -4.02
N VAL A 104 3.33 -11.32 -4.73
CA VAL A 104 3.13 -11.15 -6.18
C VAL A 104 2.31 -9.91 -6.46
N ALA A 105 1.14 -9.74 -5.82
CA ALA A 105 0.27 -8.60 -6.11
C ALA A 105 0.95 -7.26 -5.77
N PHE A 106 1.58 -7.14 -4.61
CA PHE A 106 2.26 -5.90 -4.23
C PHE A 106 3.59 -5.72 -4.95
N GLY A 107 4.30 -6.81 -5.26
CA GLY A 107 5.50 -6.75 -6.10
C GLY A 107 5.19 -6.20 -7.48
N THR A 108 4.15 -6.73 -8.14
CA THR A 108 3.69 -6.22 -9.43
C THR A 108 3.28 -4.75 -9.36
N TRP A 109 2.51 -4.35 -8.34
CA TRP A 109 2.11 -2.96 -8.16
C TRP A 109 3.33 -2.03 -7.98
N ILE A 110 4.29 -2.37 -7.10
CA ILE A 110 5.49 -1.56 -6.87
C ILE A 110 6.30 -1.40 -8.15
N LEU A 111 6.46 -2.46 -8.94
CA LEU A 111 7.23 -2.40 -10.18
C LEU A 111 6.56 -1.49 -11.22
N LEU A 112 5.26 -1.68 -11.45
CA LEU A 112 4.51 -0.88 -12.42
C LEU A 112 4.42 0.59 -12.01
N ASP A 113 4.08 0.87 -10.75
CA ASP A 113 3.97 2.24 -10.24
C ASP A 113 5.32 2.95 -10.28
N SER A 114 6.40 2.28 -9.87
CA SER A 114 7.75 2.85 -9.91
C SER A 114 8.23 3.13 -11.34
N ALA A 115 7.92 2.23 -12.30
CA ALA A 115 8.29 2.44 -13.70
C ALA A 115 7.63 3.71 -14.28
N ILE A 116 6.34 3.92 -13.98
CA ILE A 116 5.62 5.13 -14.38
C ILE A 116 6.18 6.37 -13.68
N CYS A 117 6.49 6.28 -12.38
CA CYS A 117 7.11 7.40 -11.65
C CYS A 117 8.47 7.79 -12.25
N ILE A 118 9.30 6.82 -12.63
CA ILE A 118 10.58 7.08 -13.30
C ILE A 118 10.35 7.77 -14.65
N TYR A 119 9.40 7.28 -15.44
CA TYR A 119 9.09 7.83 -16.77
C TYR A 119 8.66 9.31 -16.70
N TYR A 120 7.85 9.69 -15.72
CA TYR A 120 7.39 11.08 -15.54
C TYR A 120 8.28 11.93 -14.59
N GLY A 121 9.36 11.39 -14.05
CA GLY A 121 10.23 12.09 -13.10
C GLY A 121 9.63 12.30 -11.70
N ALA A 122 8.58 11.58 -11.34
CA ALA A 122 7.90 11.65 -10.04
C ALA A 122 8.61 10.83 -8.94
N TYR A 123 9.91 11.06 -8.74
CA TYR A 123 10.73 10.28 -7.80
C TYR A 123 10.25 10.36 -6.35
N PHE A 124 9.63 11.48 -5.95
CA PHE A 124 9.08 11.65 -4.61
C PHE A 124 8.03 10.56 -4.28
N GLN A 125 7.24 10.12 -5.28
CA GLN A 125 6.25 9.06 -5.12
C GLN A 125 6.92 7.71 -4.85
N ILE A 126 8.06 7.43 -5.50
CA ILE A 126 8.84 6.22 -5.26
C ILE A 126 9.33 6.17 -3.80
N TYR A 127 9.89 7.27 -3.31
CA TYR A 127 10.45 7.31 -1.95
C TYR A 127 9.38 7.35 -0.85
N ILE A 128 8.31 8.14 -1.04
CA ILE A 128 7.32 8.37 0.01
C ILE A 128 6.24 7.29 -0.01
N ILE A 129 5.78 6.88 -1.19
CA ILE A 129 4.65 5.95 -1.33
C ILE A 129 5.16 4.53 -1.49
N ASN A 130 6.05 4.28 -2.45
CA ASN A 130 6.43 2.90 -2.80
C ASN A 130 7.37 2.29 -1.77
N ALA A 131 8.42 3.00 -1.35
CA ALA A 131 9.34 2.50 -0.34
C ALA A 131 8.66 2.33 1.02
N PHE A 132 7.79 3.26 1.42
CA PHE A 132 7.03 3.13 2.66
C PHE A 132 6.05 1.94 2.60
N SER A 133 5.31 1.81 1.50
CA SER A 133 4.41 0.68 1.25
C SER A 133 5.16 -0.66 1.22
N PHE A 134 6.37 -0.67 0.67
CA PHE A 134 7.24 -1.84 0.67
C PHE A 134 7.58 -2.25 2.09
N LEU A 135 8.08 -1.32 2.92
CA LEU A 135 8.44 -1.62 4.31
C LEU A 135 7.24 -2.16 5.10
N GLN A 136 6.06 -1.56 4.93
CA GLN A 136 4.87 -2.00 5.65
C GLN A 136 4.49 -3.47 5.38
N LYS A 137 4.72 -3.97 4.16
CA LYS A 137 4.29 -5.31 3.72
C LYS A 137 5.43 -6.33 3.73
N ALA A 138 6.61 -5.91 3.31
CA ALA A 138 7.79 -6.75 3.24
C ALA A 138 8.26 -7.17 4.62
N LEU A 139 8.23 -6.29 5.63
CA LEU A 139 8.68 -6.64 6.97
C LEU A 139 7.87 -7.82 7.57
N PRO A 140 6.52 -7.80 7.61
CA PRO A 140 5.75 -8.98 8.02
C PRO A 140 6.16 -10.25 7.28
N ILE A 141 6.35 -10.19 5.96
CA ILE A 141 6.67 -11.36 5.15
C ILE A 141 8.09 -11.88 5.46
N ILE A 142 9.07 -11.00 5.57
CA ILE A 142 10.47 -11.35 5.85
C ILE A 142 10.56 -12.03 7.22
N PHE A 143 9.96 -11.42 8.25
CA PHE A 143 10.04 -11.94 9.62
C PHE A 143 9.20 -13.19 9.88
N THR A 144 8.19 -13.45 9.05
CA THR A 144 7.36 -14.65 9.13
C THR A 144 7.67 -15.69 8.06
N TRP A 145 8.70 -15.48 7.22
CA TRP A 145 8.97 -16.32 6.05
C TRP A 145 9.00 -17.82 6.35
N LYS A 146 9.68 -18.18 7.45
CA LYS A 146 9.90 -19.57 7.89
C LYS A 146 8.68 -20.19 8.59
N ASP A 147 7.65 -19.41 8.91
CA ASP A 147 6.42 -19.90 9.52
C ASP A 147 5.49 -20.57 8.52
N PHE A 148 5.58 -20.21 7.24
CA PHE A 148 4.78 -20.77 6.16
C PHE A 148 5.43 -22.06 5.65
N LYS A 149 5.00 -23.21 6.18
CA LYS A 149 5.39 -24.55 5.71
C LYS A 149 4.31 -25.12 4.80
N GLN A 150 4.74 -25.92 3.83
CA GLN A 150 3.83 -26.58 2.89
C GLN A 150 2.95 -27.53 3.68
N GLN A 151 1.64 -27.31 3.65
CA GLN A 151 0.69 -28.27 4.18
C GLN A 151 0.73 -29.46 3.22
N THR A 152 1.23 -30.60 3.70
CA THR A 152 1.04 -31.87 3.01
C THR A 152 -0.46 -32.10 2.98
N ILE A 153 -1.05 -32.07 1.77
CA ILE A 153 -2.45 -32.46 1.55
C ILE A 153 -2.51 -33.99 1.59
#